data_AF-A0A848L2G2-F1
#
_entry.id   AF-A0A848L2G2-F1
#
_cell.length_a   1.000
_cell.length_b   1.000
_cell.length_c   1.000
_cell.angle_alpha   90.00
_cell.angle_beta   90.00
_cell.angle_gamma   90.00
#
_symmetry.space_group_name_H-M   'P 1'
#
loop_
_entity.id
_entity.type
_entity.pdbx_description
1 polymer ?
#
loop_
_entity_poly.entity_id
_entity_poly.type
_entity_poly.pdbx_seq_one_letter_code
_entity_poly.pdbx_strand_id
1 'polypeptide(L)'
;ALTQLPQVHRYRVGKSVLVRTDSAGGTHEFLDYLTRRRLAYSVGFGLTETTAAAIDRILPETWTPAYDADGVQRDGAWVAELTGLIDLTNWPKGMRVIVRKERPHPGAQLRFTDRDGLRLTAFATNTVRGQLATLELRHRRRARCEDRIRTAKDCGLTNLPLHGFDQNRIWCAVVMLACELIAWTQMLAFTDHPARRWEPKRLRHRIFAIAGKISRHARRTRLKLAANAPHTELLLDGIARLTALPAPA
;
A
#
# COMPACT_ATOMS: atom_id res chain seq x y z
N ALA A 1 8.82 -22.74 -9.97
CA ALA A 1 9.26 -21.33 -9.79
C ALA A 1 9.24 -20.94 -8.31
N LEU A 2 8.09 -20.85 -7.64
CA LEU A 2 8.03 -20.49 -6.20
C LEU A 2 8.73 -21.50 -5.26
N THR A 3 8.81 -22.78 -5.64
CA THR A 3 9.55 -23.83 -4.93
C THR A 3 11.08 -23.68 -4.98
N GLN A 4 11.61 -22.85 -5.89
CA GLN A 4 13.04 -22.57 -6.01
C GLN A 4 13.48 -21.38 -5.15
N LEU A 5 12.52 -20.60 -4.63
CA LEU A 5 12.84 -19.61 -3.60
C LEU A 5 13.25 -20.38 -2.35
N PRO A 6 14.37 -20.01 -1.69
CA PRO A 6 14.78 -20.67 -0.46
C PRO A 6 13.58 -20.64 0.48
N GLN A 7 13.05 -21.82 0.84
CA GLN A 7 11.98 -21.89 1.81
C GLN A 7 12.56 -21.42 3.14
N VAL A 8 12.39 -20.13 3.43
CA VAL A 8 12.89 -19.53 4.67
C VAL A 8 11.95 -19.94 5.79
N HIS A 9 12.03 -21.22 6.19
CA HIS A 9 11.19 -21.83 7.22
C HIS A 9 11.39 -21.19 8.61
N ARG A 10 12.37 -20.30 8.77
CA ARG A 10 12.84 -19.78 10.08
C ARG A 10 12.85 -18.26 10.24
N TYR A 11 12.35 -17.47 9.29
CA TYR A 11 12.37 -16.01 9.50
C TYR A 11 11.14 -15.54 10.28
N ARG A 12 11.30 -15.38 11.59
CA ARG A 12 10.40 -14.56 12.41
C ARG A 12 10.81 -13.10 12.22
N VAL A 13 10.30 -12.45 11.18
CA VAL A 13 10.35 -10.98 11.05
C VAL A 13 9.85 -10.28 12.32
N GLY A 14 8.90 -10.90 13.03
CA GLY A 14 8.27 -10.32 14.20
C GLY A 14 7.59 -8.99 13.86
N LYS A 15 7.58 -8.06 14.81
CA LYS A 15 6.88 -6.77 14.66
C LYS A 15 7.61 -5.78 13.73
N SER A 16 8.71 -6.18 13.08
CA SER A 16 9.38 -5.37 12.05
C SER A 16 8.56 -5.30 10.75
N VAL A 17 7.68 -6.27 10.52
CA VAL A 17 6.74 -6.28 9.39
C VAL A 17 5.33 -5.93 9.86
N LEU A 18 4.76 -4.91 9.22
CA LEU A 18 3.38 -4.48 9.41
C LEU A 18 2.51 -4.96 8.25
N VAL A 19 1.57 -5.85 8.54
CA VAL A 19 0.54 -6.31 7.59
C VAL A 19 -0.62 -5.32 7.59
N ARG A 20 -1.04 -4.87 6.41
CA ARG A 20 -2.20 -3.99 6.22
C ARG A 20 -3.17 -4.58 5.23
N THR A 21 -4.44 -4.62 5.60
CA THR A 21 -5.53 -5.15 4.77
C THR A 21 -6.83 -4.38 5.08
N ASP A 22 -7.81 -4.46 4.18
CA ASP A 22 -9.15 -3.91 4.41
C ASP A 22 -9.95 -4.79 5.38
N SER A 23 -11.26 -4.59 5.43
CA SER A 23 -12.17 -5.33 6.29
C SER A 23 -12.23 -6.83 5.99
N ALA A 24 -11.85 -7.29 4.78
CA ALA A 24 -11.82 -8.72 4.48
C ALA A 24 -10.73 -9.45 5.28
N GLY A 25 -9.69 -8.75 5.72
CA GLY A 25 -8.70 -9.28 6.66
C GLY A 25 -9.16 -9.30 8.11
N GLY A 26 -10.29 -8.66 8.45
CA GLY A 26 -10.77 -8.49 9.83
C GLY A 26 -11.42 -9.74 10.42
N THR A 27 -10.88 -10.94 10.13
CA THR A 27 -11.39 -12.21 10.64
C THR A 27 -10.58 -12.69 11.85
N HIS A 28 -11.21 -13.47 12.73
CA HIS A 28 -10.54 -14.06 13.90
C HIS A 28 -9.31 -14.87 13.49
N GLU A 29 -9.49 -15.82 12.57
CA GLU A 29 -8.42 -16.71 12.11
C GLU A 29 -7.20 -15.93 11.58
N PHE A 30 -7.44 -14.88 10.79
CA PHE A 30 -6.36 -14.09 10.21
C PHE A 30 -5.60 -13.30 11.27
N LEU A 31 -6.30 -12.62 12.19
CA LEU A 31 -5.65 -11.86 13.26
C LEU A 31 -4.93 -12.78 14.27
N ASP A 32 -5.48 -13.97 14.55
CA ASP A 32 -4.81 -14.99 15.37
C ASP A 32 -3.55 -15.52 14.70
N TYR A 33 -3.58 -15.75 13.39
CA TYR A 33 -2.40 -16.13 12.61
C TYR A 33 -1.32 -15.05 12.70
N LEU A 34 -1.65 -13.78 12.44
CA LEU A 34 -0.70 -12.67 12.53
C LEU A 34 -0.11 -12.54 13.94
N THR A 35 -0.95 -12.71 14.96
CA THR A 35 -0.54 -12.63 16.37
C THR A 35 0.41 -13.77 16.74
N ARG A 36 0.10 -15.03 16.37
CA ARG A 36 0.98 -16.20 16.61
C ARG A 36 2.33 -16.03 15.93
N ARG A 37 2.37 -15.41 14.75
CA ARG A 37 3.61 -15.09 14.01
C ARG A 37 4.34 -13.87 14.56
N ARG A 38 3.81 -13.20 15.58
CA ARG A 38 4.31 -11.94 16.18
C ARG A 38 4.43 -10.80 15.17
N LEU A 39 3.60 -10.79 14.13
CA LEU A 39 3.56 -9.74 13.11
C LEU A 39 2.84 -8.50 13.65
N ALA A 40 3.25 -7.30 13.22
CA ALA A 40 2.45 -6.11 13.43
C ALA A 40 1.30 -6.10 12.42
N TYR A 41 0.13 -5.58 12.81
CA TYR A 41 -1.01 -5.48 11.88
C TYR A 41 -1.81 -4.18 12.03
N SER A 42 -2.48 -3.81 10.94
CA SER A 42 -3.45 -2.73 10.87
C SER A 42 -4.49 -3.08 9.79
N VAL A 43 -5.62 -3.59 10.24
CA VAL A 43 -6.60 -4.32 9.42
C VAL A 43 -7.95 -3.65 9.52
N GLY A 44 -8.67 -3.47 8.41
CA GLY A 44 -10.01 -2.91 8.45
C GLY A 44 -10.90 -3.73 9.40
N PHE A 45 -11.71 -3.05 10.19
CA PHE A 45 -12.57 -3.68 11.18
C PHE A 45 -14.02 -3.33 10.87
N GLY A 46 -14.85 -4.35 10.69
CA GLY A 46 -16.27 -4.17 10.44
C GLY A 46 -16.95 -3.54 11.65
N LEU A 47 -17.72 -2.49 11.43
CA LEU A 47 -18.58 -1.92 12.45
C LEU A 47 -19.94 -2.63 12.42
N THR A 48 -20.38 -3.13 13.56
CA THR A 48 -21.76 -3.57 13.78
C THR A 48 -22.57 -2.43 14.36
N GLU A 49 -23.90 -2.56 14.42
CA GLU A 49 -24.76 -1.59 15.11
C GLU A 49 -24.40 -1.44 16.60
N THR A 50 -24.05 -2.55 17.26
CA THR A 50 -23.60 -2.55 18.66
C THR A 50 -22.29 -1.78 18.84
N THR A 51 -21.36 -1.94 17.90
CA THR A 51 -20.10 -1.18 17.87
C THR A 51 -20.37 0.29 17.60
N ALA A 52 -21.32 0.60 16.72
CA ALA A 52 -21.72 1.96 16.41
C ALA A 52 -22.35 2.66 17.63
N ALA A 53 -23.21 1.98 18.38
CA ALA A 53 -23.78 2.52 19.63
C ALA A 53 -22.72 2.74 20.73
N ALA A 54 -21.62 2.00 20.72
CA ALA A 54 -20.51 2.25 21.64
C ALA A 54 -19.75 3.55 21.31
N ILE A 55 -19.77 3.99 20.05
CA ILE A 55 -19.16 5.25 19.60
C ILE A 55 -19.85 6.46 20.24
N ASP A 56 -21.17 6.38 20.43
CA ASP A 56 -21.98 7.46 21.06
C ASP A 56 -21.55 7.74 22.51
N ARG A 57 -20.83 6.81 23.15
CA ARG A 57 -20.29 6.96 24.52
C ARG A 57 -18.93 7.65 24.56
N ILE A 58 -18.30 7.90 23.41
CA ILE A 58 -17.01 8.59 23.35
C ILE A 58 -17.24 10.08 23.59
N LEU A 59 -16.61 10.61 24.65
CA LEU A 59 -16.66 12.03 24.97
C LEU A 59 -16.06 12.89 23.85
N PRO A 60 -16.63 14.07 23.55
CA PRO A 60 -16.14 14.95 22.47
C PRO A 60 -14.64 15.23 22.50
N GLU A 61 -14.06 15.43 23.68
CA GLU A 61 -12.64 15.70 23.92
C GLU A 61 -11.70 14.52 23.63
N THR A 62 -12.24 13.29 23.55
CA THR A 62 -11.45 12.10 23.21
C THR A 62 -11.17 12.01 21.71
N TRP A 63 -11.96 12.72 20.90
CA TRP A 63 -11.77 12.78 19.45
C TRP A 63 -10.58 13.67 19.10
N THR A 64 -9.65 13.11 18.34
CA THR A 64 -8.50 13.85 17.82
C THR A 64 -8.66 14.12 16.32
N PRO A 65 -8.25 15.28 15.80
CA PRO A 65 -8.26 15.54 14.36
C PRO A 65 -7.42 14.50 13.60
N ALA A 66 -7.95 14.00 12.49
CA ALA A 66 -7.19 13.13 11.60
C ALA A 66 -6.17 13.93 10.77
N TYR A 67 -5.18 13.25 10.20
CA TYR A 67 -4.21 13.88 9.30
C TYR A 67 -4.55 13.65 7.83
N ASP A 68 -4.18 14.59 6.97
CA ASP A 68 -4.20 14.45 5.52
C ASP A 68 -2.97 13.66 4.99
N ALA A 69 -2.74 13.70 3.67
CA ALA A 69 -1.64 12.97 3.06
C ALA A 69 -0.25 13.54 3.43
N ASP A 70 -0.17 14.82 3.77
CA ASP A 70 1.05 15.56 4.10
C ASP A 70 1.33 15.59 5.60
N GLY A 71 0.39 15.07 6.41
CA GLY A 71 0.53 14.99 7.87
C GLY A 71 -0.06 16.20 8.59
N VAL A 72 -0.82 17.03 7.90
CA VAL A 72 -1.50 18.21 8.46
C VAL A 72 -2.89 17.81 8.95
N GLN A 73 -3.37 18.47 10.00
CA GLN A 73 -4.74 18.24 10.49
C GLN A 73 -5.77 18.52 9.39
N ARG A 74 -6.71 17.60 9.23
CA ARG A 74 -7.76 17.66 8.23
C ARG A 74 -9.07 18.07 8.87
N ASP A 75 -9.68 19.14 8.36
CA ASP A 75 -11.05 19.50 8.74
C ASP A 75 -12.05 18.41 8.31
N GLY A 76 -13.05 18.17 9.15
CA GLY A 76 -14.13 17.22 8.86
C GLY A 76 -13.76 15.74 9.05
N ALA A 77 -12.63 15.40 9.68
CA ALA A 77 -12.27 14.03 9.99
C ALA A 77 -11.62 13.90 11.38
N TRP A 78 -12.07 12.93 12.16
CA TRP A 78 -11.61 12.70 13.53
C TRP A 78 -11.40 11.22 13.80
N VAL A 79 -10.53 10.93 14.76
CA VAL A 79 -10.20 9.57 15.18
C VAL A 79 -10.25 9.44 16.70
N ALA A 80 -10.71 8.28 17.15
CA ALA A 80 -10.79 7.91 18.55
C ALA A 80 -10.51 6.41 18.71
N GLU A 81 -10.22 6.00 19.94
CA GLU A 81 -10.00 4.59 20.27
C GLU A 81 -11.28 3.98 20.88
N LEU A 82 -11.68 2.82 20.36
CA LEU A 82 -12.82 2.04 20.86
C LEU A 82 -12.41 0.94 21.83
N THR A 83 -11.12 0.70 22.01
CA THR A 83 -10.61 -0.31 22.93
C THR A 83 -11.14 -0.05 24.34
N GLY A 84 -11.79 -1.05 24.95
CA GLY A 84 -12.43 -0.93 26.26
C GLY A 84 -13.90 -0.50 26.24
N LEU A 85 -14.40 0.02 25.11
CA LEU A 85 -15.83 0.33 24.91
C LEU A 85 -16.59 -0.80 24.21
N ILE A 86 -15.86 -1.72 23.57
CA ILE A 86 -16.41 -2.85 22.81
C ILE A 86 -15.85 -4.17 23.35
N ASP A 87 -16.62 -5.24 23.25
CA ASP A 87 -16.17 -6.56 23.68
C ASP A 87 -15.14 -7.14 22.70
N LEU A 88 -13.91 -7.30 23.19
CA LEU A 88 -12.79 -7.88 22.45
C LEU A 88 -12.35 -9.24 23.01
N THR A 89 -13.16 -9.89 23.85
CA THR A 89 -12.78 -11.11 24.59
C THR A 89 -12.34 -12.26 23.66
N ASN A 90 -13.00 -12.40 22.52
CA ASN A 90 -12.69 -13.45 21.52
C ASN A 90 -11.63 -13.02 20.50
N TRP A 91 -10.99 -11.87 20.69
CA TRP A 91 -9.95 -11.36 19.79
C TRP A 91 -8.56 -11.48 20.42
N PRO A 92 -7.47 -11.39 19.62
CA PRO A 92 -6.13 -11.48 20.15
C PRO A 92 -5.86 -10.50 21.30
N LYS A 93 -5.23 -10.98 22.37
CA LYS A 93 -4.88 -10.14 23.52
C LYS A 93 -4.03 -8.94 23.10
N GLY A 94 -4.41 -7.76 23.56
CA GLY A 94 -3.73 -6.50 23.22
C GLY A 94 -4.06 -5.94 21.83
N MET A 95 -5.05 -6.52 21.14
CA MET A 95 -5.67 -5.88 19.99
C MET A 95 -6.36 -4.60 20.42
N ARG A 96 -6.19 -3.55 19.62
CA ARG A 96 -6.86 -2.26 19.74
C ARG A 96 -7.75 -2.03 18.55
N VAL A 97 -8.86 -1.32 18.73
CA VAL A 97 -9.72 -0.89 17.62
C VAL A 97 -9.79 0.63 17.62
N ILE A 98 -9.44 1.22 16.48
CA ILE A 98 -9.43 2.67 16.29
C ILE A 98 -10.52 2.99 15.27
N VAL A 99 -11.37 3.94 15.61
CA VAL A 99 -12.45 4.43 14.76
C VAL A 99 -12.10 5.78 14.17
N ARG A 100 -12.54 5.99 12.95
CA ARG A 100 -12.50 7.24 12.21
C ARG A 100 -13.92 7.64 11.85
N LYS A 101 -14.29 8.86 12.18
CA LYS A 101 -15.48 9.52 11.65
C LYS A 101 -15.08 10.60 10.67
N GLU A 102 -15.73 10.66 9.51
CA GLU A 102 -15.47 11.68 8.50
C GLU A 102 -16.75 12.23 7.89
N ARG A 103 -16.72 13.49 7.46
CA ARG A 103 -17.79 14.04 6.61
C ARG A 103 -17.81 13.25 5.29
N PRO A 104 -18.93 12.62 4.92
CA PRO A 104 -19.04 11.93 3.65
C PRO A 104 -18.80 12.91 2.50
N HIS A 105 -18.24 12.42 1.40
CA HIS A 105 -18.18 13.20 0.17
C HIS A 105 -19.59 13.48 -0.34
N PRO A 106 -19.84 14.63 -1.00
CA PRO A 106 -21.14 14.95 -1.58
C PRO A 106 -21.66 13.79 -2.45
N GLY A 107 -22.91 13.36 -2.19
CA GLY A 107 -23.55 12.25 -2.92
C GLY A 107 -23.23 10.84 -2.39
N ALA A 108 -22.44 10.69 -1.32
CA ALA A 108 -22.24 9.39 -0.69
C ALA A 108 -23.52 8.90 0.00
N GLN A 109 -23.93 7.67 -0.30
CA GLN A 109 -24.97 6.99 0.47
C GLN A 109 -24.42 6.63 1.85
N LEU A 110 -25.16 7.02 2.89
CA LEU A 110 -24.85 6.67 4.27
C LEU A 110 -25.11 5.18 4.51
N ARG A 111 -24.26 4.57 5.32
CA ARG A 111 -24.44 3.20 5.83
C ARG A 111 -25.27 3.24 7.10
N PHE A 112 -25.89 2.11 7.45
CA PHE A 112 -26.60 1.97 8.75
C PHE A 112 -25.72 2.24 9.97
N THR A 113 -24.41 2.09 9.83
CA THR A 113 -23.42 2.40 10.87
C THR A 113 -23.04 3.87 10.96
N ASP A 114 -23.40 4.69 9.96
CA ASP A 114 -23.08 6.10 9.95
C ASP A 114 -23.95 6.85 10.97
N ARG A 115 -23.36 7.81 11.66
CA ARG A 115 -24.00 8.53 12.78
C ARG A 115 -23.81 10.02 12.61
N ASP A 116 -24.83 10.80 12.93
CA ASP A 116 -24.84 12.28 12.80
C ASP A 116 -24.44 12.78 11.40
N GLY A 117 -24.79 12.02 10.35
CA GLY A 117 -24.38 12.32 8.97
C GLY A 117 -22.88 12.16 8.69
N LEU A 118 -22.13 11.55 9.62
CA LEU A 118 -20.71 11.24 9.48
C LEU A 118 -20.50 9.76 9.16
N ARG A 119 -19.61 9.50 8.20
CA ARG A 119 -19.22 8.15 7.82
C ARG A 119 -18.29 7.56 8.86
N LEU A 120 -18.61 6.36 9.34
CA LEU A 120 -17.80 5.64 10.31
C LEU A 120 -17.01 4.52 9.64
N THR A 121 -15.73 4.44 9.98
CA THR A 121 -14.83 3.35 9.59
C THR A 121 -13.94 2.98 10.77
N ALA A 122 -13.55 1.72 10.90
CA ALA A 122 -12.64 1.31 11.96
C ALA A 122 -11.55 0.38 11.44
N PHE A 123 -10.47 0.29 12.20
CA PHE A 123 -9.40 -0.67 11.96
C PHE A 123 -8.86 -1.24 13.27
N ALA A 124 -8.54 -2.52 13.25
CA ALA A 124 -7.88 -3.23 14.33
C ALA A 124 -6.35 -3.13 14.18
N THR A 125 -5.63 -2.95 15.29
CA THR A 125 -4.16 -2.92 15.31
C THR A 125 -3.60 -3.48 16.61
N ASN A 126 -2.43 -4.11 16.56
CA ASN A 126 -1.63 -4.46 17.75
C ASN A 126 -0.47 -3.50 18.00
N THR A 127 -0.50 -2.31 17.38
CA THR A 127 0.50 -1.26 17.61
C THR A 127 0.20 -0.58 18.94
N VAL A 128 1.15 -0.61 19.87
CA VAL A 128 0.95 -0.10 21.25
C VAL A 128 1.20 1.40 21.37
N ARG A 129 2.07 1.97 20.53
CA ARG A 129 2.52 3.37 20.63
C ARG A 129 2.19 4.18 19.38
N GLY A 130 2.19 5.50 19.53
CA GLY A 130 1.96 6.46 18.46
C GLY A 130 0.60 7.13 18.54
N GLN A 131 0.51 8.34 17.99
CA GLN A 131 -0.72 9.12 17.95
C GLN A 131 -1.77 8.45 17.06
N LEU A 132 -3.05 8.49 17.47
CA LEU A 132 -4.16 7.86 16.75
C LEU A 132 -4.23 8.33 15.29
N ALA A 133 -4.07 9.64 15.05
CA ALA A 133 -4.07 10.22 13.70
C ALA A 133 -2.95 9.67 12.81
N THR A 134 -1.77 9.39 13.38
CA THR A 134 -0.66 8.76 12.65
C THR A 134 -0.96 7.30 12.33
N LEU A 135 -1.57 6.57 13.27
CA LEU A 135 -1.96 5.16 13.07
C LEU A 135 -3.06 5.04 12.01
N GLU A 136 -4.06 5.92 12.04
CA GLU A 136 -5.10 6.03 11.01
C GLU A 136 -4.51 6.36 9.65
N LEU A 137 -3.67 7.40 9.54
CA LEU A 137 -3.06 7.78 8.27
C LEU A 137 -2.25 6.62 7.67
N ARG A 138 -1.51 5.89 8.52
CA ARG A 138 -0.76 4.70 8.13
C ARG A 138 -1.68 3.57 7.64
N HIS A 139 -2.82 3.37 8.28
CA HIS A 139 -3.84 2.41 7.83
C HIS A 139 -4.43 2.84 6.48
N ARG A 140 -4.91 4.08 6.36
CA ARG A 140 -5.54 4.63 5.15
C ARG A 140 -4.61 4.60 3.94
N ARG A 141 -3.31 4.81 4.14
CA ARG A 141 -2.27 4.64 3.09
C ARG A 141 -2.14 3.20 2.56
N ARG A 142 -2.89 2.21 3.08
CA ARG A 142 -3.05 0.89 2.46
C ARG A 142 -3.59 1.01 1.04
N ALA A 143 -4.51 1.95 0.78
CA ALA A 143 -5.13 2.16 -0.54
C ALA A 143 -4.13 2.38 -1.68
N ARG A 144 -2.86 2.70 -1.40
CA ARG A 144 -1.77 2.71 -2.40
C ARG A 144 -1.64 1.38 -3.16
N CYS A 145 -2.04 0.24 -2.57
CA CYS A 145 -2.06 -1.04 -3.28
C CYS A 145 -3.11 -1.06 -4.40
N GLU A 146 -4.24 -0.36 -4.23
CA GLU A 146 -5.30 -0.30 -5.24
C GLU A 146 -4.83 0.46 -6.48
N ASP A 147 -4.08 1.55 -6.30
CA ASP A 147 -3.43 2.24 -7.41
C ASP A 147 -2.42 1.35 -8.15
N ARG A 148 -1.69 0.50 -7.43
CA ARG A 148 -0.77 -0.48 -8.05
C ARG A 148 -1.53 -1.56 -8.83
N ILE A 149 -2.65 -2.05 -8.30
CA ILE A 149 -3.53 -2.99 -9.01
C ILE A 149 -4.14 -2.35 -10.25
N ARG A 150 -4.62 -1.10 -10.14
CA ARG A 150 -5.15 -0.33 -11.27
C ARG A 150 -4.10 -0.19 -12.38
N THR A 151 -2.87 0.17 -12.02
CA THR A 151 -1.75 0.33 -12.98
C THR A 151 -1.25 -0.99 -13.58
N ALA A 152 -1.54 -2.15 -12.95
CA ALA A 152 -1.25 -3.45 -13.54
C ALA A 152 -2.04 -3.70 -14.85
N LYS A 153 -3.21 -3.07 -15.01
CA LYS A 153 -3.98 -3.11 -16.26
C LYS A 153 -3.18 -2.57 -17.44
N ASP A 154 -2.48 -1.44 -17.24
CA ASP A 154 -1.58 -0.87 -18.25
C ASP A 154 -0.36 -1.75 -18.52
N CYS A 155 -0.04 -2.69 -17.64
CA CYS A 155 1.03 -3.67 -17.78
C CYS A 155 0.55 -4.98 -18.44
N GLY A 156 -0.72 -5.08 -18.84
CA GLY A 156 -1.26 -6.23 -19.56
C GLY A 156 -2.25 -7.09 -18.77
N LEU A 157 -2.70 -6.65 -17.59
CA LEU A 157 -3.67 -7.42 -16.77
C LEU A 157 -5.15 -7.15 -17.13
N THR A 158 -5.44 -6.27 -18.10
CA THR A 158 -6.83 -5.98 -18.50
C THR A 158 -7.53 -7.21 -19.03
N ASN A 159 -6.84 -7.98 -19.89
CA ASN A 159 -7.33 -9.22 -20.47
C ASN A 159 -6.21 -10.27 -20.40
N LEU A 160 -6.57 -11.52 -20.12
CA LEU A 160 -5.66 -12.65 -20.21
C LEU A 160 -5.54 -13.06 -21.69
N PRO A 161 -4.35 -12.94 -22.31
CA PRO A 161 -4.24 -13.00 -23.77
C PRO A 161 -4.17 -14.42 -24.33
N LEU A 162 -4.01 -15.43 -23.49
CA LEU A 162 -3.78 -16.82 -23.92
C LEU A 162 -5.01 -17.67 -23.61
N HIS A 163 -5.21 -18.74 -24.36
CA HIS A 163 -6.36 -19.64 -24.13
C HIS A 163 -6.14 -20.58 -22.94
N GLY A 164 -4.88 -20.99 -22.68
CA GLY A 164 -4.55 -21.94 -21.63
C GLY A 164 -4.42 -21.29 -20.24
N PHE A 165 -4.96 -21.95 -19.22
CA PHE A 165 -4.85 -21.49 -17.83
C PHE A 165 -3.39 -21.36 -17.37
N ASP A 166 -2.55 -22.37 -17.60
CA ASP A 166 -1.14 -22.33 -17.19
C ASP A 166 -0.32 -21.29 -17.96
N GLN A 167 -0.66 -21.06 -19.22
CA GLN A 167 -0.07 -19.99 -20.03
C GLN A 167 -0.42 -18.61 -19.43
N ASN A 168 -1.67 -18.40 -19.02
CA ASN A 168 -2.09 -17.17 -18.36
C ASN A 168 -1.51 -17.01 -16.94
N ARG A 169 -1.21 -18.10 -16.24
CA ARG A 169 -0.44 -18.01 -14.98
C ARG A 169 0.97 -17.46 -15.22
N ILE A 170 1.63 -17.89 -16.29
CA ILE A 170 2.93 -17.33 -16.69
C ILE A 170 2.76 -15.86 -17.09
N TRP A 171 1.70 -15.51 -17.83
CA TRP A 171 1.39 -14.13 -18.17
C TRP A 171 1.26 -13.24 -16.93
N CYS A 172 0.50 -13.67 -15.91
CA CYS A 172 0.40 -12.96 -14.64
C CYS A 172 1.76 -12.76 -13.96
N ALA A 173 2.66 -13.75 -14.02
CA ALA A 173 4.02 -13.61 -13.50
C ALA A 173 4.85 -12.57 -14.26
N VAL A 174 4.72 -12.51 -15.60
CA VAL A 174 5.36 -11.49 -16.44
C VAL A 174 4.83 -10.09 -16.11
N VAL A 175 3.51 -9.95 -15.93
CA VAL A 175 2.89 -8.68 -15.50
C VAL A 175 3.41 -8.25 -14.14
N MET A 176 3.48 -9.18 -13.16
CA MET A 176 4.04 -8.87 -11.83
C MET A 176 5.48 -8.38 -11.92
N LEU A 177 6.32 -9.06 -12.70
CA LEU A 177 7.72 -8.63 -12.93
C LEU A 177 7.78 -7.21 -13.54
N ALA A 178 6.94 -6.91 -14.53
CA ALA A 178 6.88 -5.57 -15.12
C ALA A 178 6.47 -4.50 -14.10
N CYS A 179 5.47 -4.79 -13.26
CA CYS A 179 5.05 -3.90 -12.17
C CYS A 179 6.16 -3.65 -11.15
N GLU A 180 6.92 -4.70 -10.78
CA GLU A 180 8.05 -4.58 -9.86
C GLU A 180 9.18 -3.74 -10.47
N LEU A 181 9.58 -4.01 -11.72
CA LEU A 181 10.61 -3.23 -12.41
C LEU A 181 10.25 -1.75 -12.48
N ILE A 182 8.98 -1.43 -12.78
CA ILE A 182 8.50 -0.04 -12.78
C ILE A 182 8.57 0.56 -11.36
N ALA A 183 8.09 -0.15 -10.34
CA ALA A 183 8.09 0.35 -8.98
C ALA A 183 9.50 0.64 -8.45
N TRP A 184 10.45 -0.29 -8.68
CA TRP A 184 11.85 -0.12 -8.31
C TRP A 184 12.53 1.01 -9.09
N THR A 185 12.31 1.08 -10.41
CA THR A 185 12.83 2.19 -11.24
C THR A 185 12.35 3.54 -10.71
N GLN A 186 11.05 3.68 -10.44
CA GLN A 186 10.50 4.92 -9.89
C GLN A 186 11.08 5.29 -8.52
N MET A 187 11.25 4.29 -7.63
CA MET A 187 11.72 4.51 -6.27
C MET A 187 13.20 4.86 -6.19
N LEU A 188 14.01 4.20 -7.01
CA LEU A 188 15.47 4.26 -6.95
C LEU A 188 16.08 5.24 -7.97
N ALA A 189 15.53 5.30 -9.18
CA ALA A 189 16.09 6.10 -10.27
C ALA A 189 15.53 7.54 -10.30
N PHE A 190 14.27 7.74 -9.90
CA PHE A 190 13.56 9.02 -10.07
C PHE A 190 13.23 9.73 -8.76
N THR A 191 13.98 9.47 -7.69
CA THR A 191 13.64 9.82 -6.29
C THR A 191 13.18 11.28 -6.10
N ASP A 192 13.86 12.23 -6.75
CA ASP A 192 13.65 13.68 -6.61
C ASP A 192 12.96 14.31 -7.83
N HIS A 193 12.35 13.49 -8.68
CA HIS A 193 11.69 13.94 -9.90
C HIS A 193 10.22 13.50 -9.93
N PRO A 194 9.29 14.32 -10.49
CA PRO A 194 7.88 13.93 -10.63
C PRO A 194 7.66 12.58 -11.34
N ALA A 195 8.64 12.10 -12.12
CA ALA A 195 8.60 10.78 -12.77
C ALA A 195 8.46 9.61 -11.80
N ARG A 196 8.84 9.76 -10.53
CA ARG A 196 8.56 8.80 -9.46
C ARG A 196 7.08 8.45 -9.31
N ARG A 197 6.19 9.37 -9.72
CA ARG A 197 4.73 9.22 -9.62
C ARG A 197 4.04 9.09 -10.99
N TRP A 198 4.79 9.02 -12.09
CA TRP A 198 4.18 8.86 -13.41
C TRP A 198 3.49 7.51 -13.56
N GLU A 199 2.34 7.48 -14.21
CA GLU A 199 1.66 6.23 -14.54
C GLU A 199 2.44 5.42 -15.59
N PRO A 200 2.26 4.09 -15.66
CA PRO A 200 2.99 3.23 -16.60
C PRO A 200 2.90 3.70 -18.05
N LYS A 201 1.72 4.17 -18.49
CA LYS A 201 1.55 4.71 -19.85
C LYS A 201 2.47 5.91 -20.10
N ARG A 202 2.59 6.84 -19.15
CA ARG A 202 3.47 7.99 -19.26
C ARG A 202 4.95 7.58 -19.27
N LEU A 203 5.35 6.64 -18.40
CA LEU A 203 6.71 6.07 -18.41
C LEU A 203 7.03 5.37 -19.74
N ARG A 204 6.09 4.61 -20.29
CA ARG A 204 6.24 3.94 -21.60
C ARG A 204 6.55 4.95 -22.70
N HIS A 205 5.75 6.00 -22.82
CA HIS A 205 5.94 7.00 -23.87
C HIS A 205 7.15 7.89 -23.67
N ARG A 206 7.53 8.20 -22.42
CA ARG A 206 8.55 9.20 -22.12
C ARG A 206 9.93 8.63 -21.86
N ILE A 207 10.02 7.44 -21.28
CA ILE A 207 11.28 6.82 -20.85
C ILE A 207 11.54 5.55 -21.66
N PHE A 208 10.61 4.59 -21.64
CA PHE A 208 10.88 3.27 -22.22
C PHE A 208 10.84 3.23 -23.75
N ALA A 209 10.24 4.24 -24.39
CA ALA A 209 10.25 4.41 -25.83
C ALA A 209 11.48 5.18 -26.35
N ILE A 210 12.37 5.66 -25.47
CA ILE A 210 13.62 6.31 -25.91
C ILE A 210 14.45 5.26 -26.65
N ALA A 211 14.72 5.52 -27.92
CA ALA A 211 15.55 4.64 -28.74
C ALA A 211 16.96 4.55 -28.15
N GLY A 212 17.47 3.33 -28.03
CA GLY A 212 18.78 3.06 -27.50
C GLY A 212 19.45 1.87 -28.17
N LYS A 213 20.79 1.87 -28.18
CA LYS A 213 21.62 0.78 -28.67
C LYS A 213 22.59 0.35 -27.58
N ILE A 214 22.54 -0.92 -27.23
CA ILE A 214 23.56 -1.54 -26.37
C ILE A 214 24.72 -1.97 -27.26
N SER A 215 25.93 -1.57 -26.89
CA SER A 215 27.17 -2.02 -27.52
C SER A 215 28.11 -2.57 -26.47
N ARG A 216 28.84 -3.64 -26.79
CA ARG A 216 29.87 -4.21 -25.91
C ARG A 216 31.22 -4.01 -26.57
N HIS A 217 32.14 -3.36 -25.86
CA HIS A 217 33.50 -3.14 -26.33
C HIS A 217 34.46 -3.17 -25.14
N ALA A 218 35.61 -3.84 -25.30
CA ALA A 218 36.65 -3.95 -24.28
C ALA A 218 36.11 -4.31 -22.87
N ARG A 219 35.27 -5.35 -22.80
CA ARG A 219 34.62 -5.83 -21.55
C ARG A 219 33.71 -4.81 -20.87
N ARG A 220 33.35 -3.71 -21.54
CA ARG A 220 32.39 -2.71 -21.05
C ARG A 220 31.13 -2.73 -21.88
N THR A 221 29.98 -2.68 -21.21
CA THR A 221 28.67 -2.47 -21.83
C THR A 221 28.38 -0.98 -21.87
N ARG A 222 28.08 -0.45 -23.07
CA ARG A 222 27.72 0.95 -23.28
C ARG A 222 26.30 1.03 -23.82
N LEU A 223 25.44 1.76 -23.12
CA LEU A 223 24.11 2.14 -23.60
C LEU A 223 24.22 3.49 -24.32
N LYS A 224 23.94 3.51 -25.62
CA LYS A 224 23.82 4.74 -26.42
C LYS A 224 22.35 5.09 -26.51
N LEU A 225 21.97 6.31 -26.16
CA LEU A 225 20.59 6.79 -26.21
C LEU A 225 20.45 7.85 -27.31
N ALA A 226 19.24 8.01 -27.84
CA ALA A 226 18.94 9.11 -28.77
C ALA A 226 19.17 10.47 -28.09
N ALA A 227 20.10 11.26 -28.63
CA ALA A 227 20.55 12.51 -28.03
C ALA A 227 19.42 13.55 -27.88
N ASN A 228 18.51 13.61 -28.86
CA ASN A 228 17.47 14.64 -28.92
C ASN A 228 16.12 14.18 -28.32
N ALA A 229 16.08 13.04 -27.62
CA ALA A 229 14.83 12.62 -26.99
C ALA A 229 14.53 13.51 -25.77
N PRO A 230 13.29 14.01 -25.58
CA PRO A 230 12.96 15.01 -24.55
C PRO A 230 13.28 14.63 -23.10
N HIS A 231 13.48 13.34 -22.81
CA HIS A 231 13.71 12.82 -21.47
C HIS A 231 15.00 12.00 -21.35
N THR A 232 15.94 12.17 -22.29
CA THR A 232 17.24 11.48 -22.25
C THR A 232 18.04 11.81 -21.00
N GLU A 233 18.12 13.10 -20.61
CA GLU A 233 18.82 13.52 -19.38
C GLU A 233 18.22 12.85 -18.13
N LEU A 234 16.89 12.83 -18.01
CA LEU A 234 16.21 12.15 -16.90
C LEU A 234 16.53 10.64 -16.85
N LEU A 235 16.64 9.98 -18.01
CA LEU A 235 17.02 8.57 -18.08
C LEU A 235 18.50 8.38 -17.69
N LEU A 236 19.40 9.26 -18.13
CA LEU A 236 20.82 9.24 -17.77
C LEU A 236 21.02 9.44 -16.26
N ASP A 237 20.35 10.44 -15.67
CA ASP A 237 20.36 10.69 -14.22
C ASP A 237 19.87 9.47 -13.44
N GLY A 238 18.78 8.85 -13.92
CA GLY A 238 18.24 7.63 -13.34
C GLY A 238 19.24 6.47 -13.36
N ILE A 239 19.91 6.26 -14.50
CA ILE A 239 20.94 5.21 -14.64
C ILE A 239 22.15 5.50 -13.75
N ALA A 240 22.60 6.75 -13.68
CA ALA A 240 23.72 7.16 -12.83
C ALA A 240 23.40 6.89 -11.35
N ARG A 241 22.20 7.26 -10.89
CA ARG A 241 21.73 6.96 -9.53
C ARG A 241 21.71 5.46 -9.24
N LEU A 242 21.15 4.65 -10.14
CA LEU A 242 21.11 3.20 -9.99
C LEU A 242 22.52 2.58 -9.92
N THR A 243 23.45 3.10 -10.73
CA THR A 243 24.84 2.62 -10.77
C THR A 243 25.61 2.99 -9.50
N ALA A 244 25.24 4.09 -8.84
CA ALA A 244 25.85 4.54 -7.59
C ALA A 244 25.32 3.82 -6.34
N LEU A 245 24.26 3.02 -6.45
CA LEU A 245 23.76 2.25 -5.31
C LEU A 245 24.78 1.18 -4.90
N PRO A 246 24.94 0.94 -3.58
CA PRO A 246 25.81 -0.12 -3.10
C PRO A 246 25.32 -1.48 -3.60
N ALA A 247 26.27 -2.40 -3.84
CA ALA A 247 25.91 -3.79 -4.11
C ALA A 247 25.06 -4.34 -2.94
N PRO A 248 24.01 -5.12 -3.23
CA PRO A 248 23.25 -5.78 -2.18
C PRO A 248 24.19 -6.66 -1.34
N ALA A 249 24.07 -6.54 -0.02
CA ALA A 249 24.83 -7.33 0.96
C ALA A 249 24.42 -8.80 0.97
#